data_AF-A0A9X8E666-F1
#
_entry.id   AF-A0A9X8E666-F1
#
_cell.length_a   1.000
_cell.length_b   1.000
_cell.length_c   1.000
_cell.angle_alpha   90.00
_cell.angle_beta   90.00
_cell.angle_gamma   90.00
#
_symmetry.space_group_name_H-M   'P 1'
#
loop_
_entity.id
_entity.type
_entity.pdbx_description
1 polymer ?
#
loop_
_entity_poly.entity_id
_entity_poly.type
_entity_poly.pdbx_seq_one_letter_code
_entity_poly.pdbx_strand_id
1 'polypeptide(L)'
;MKRNRRLRCKSSYLRPLLTDANKEERVKFALSFVKRNQVFDDMHNVVHVDEMLFYLTRFKGKFYVYDDEVLPHRQAKSKRFIMK
;
A
#
# COMPACT_ATOMS: atom_id res chain seq x y z
N MET A 1 11.55 26.71 30.43
CA MET A 1 12.36 26.53 29.20
C MET A 1 11.46 25.97 28.10
N LYS A 2 11.37 26.62 26.94
CA LYS A 2 10.62 26.09 25.79
C LYS A 2 11.33 24.82 25.30
N ARG A 3 10.62 23.68 25.29
CA ARG A 3 11.15 22.42 24.71
C ARG A 3 11.47 22.69 23.24
N ASN A 4 12.73 22.56 22.85
CA ASN A 4 13.15 22.66 21.46
C ASN A 4 12.50 21.51 20.67
N ARG A 5 11.39 21.78 19.98
CA ARG A 5 10.72 20.79 19.12
C ARG A 5 11.57 20.59 17.87
N ARG A 6 12.25 19.44 17.78
CA ARG A 6 13.10 19.11 16.63
C ARG A 6 12.22 18.66 15.48
N LEU A 7 12.26 19.41 14.38
CA LEU A 7 11.59 19.03 13.14
C LEU A 7 12.44 17.98 12.40
N ARG A 8 11.82 16.90 11.92
CA ARG A 8 12.51 15.89 11.11
C ARG A 8 11.78 15.60 9.81
N CYS A 9 12.57 15.31 8.78
CA CYS A 9 12.07 14.76 7.54
C CYS A 9 11.78 13.26 7.74
N LYS A 10 10.51 12.89 7.66
CA LYS A 10 10.05 11.50 7.73
C LYS A 10 9.37 11.14 6.40
N SER A 11 9.46 9.89 5.96
CA SER A 11 8.83 9.42 4.71
C SER A 11 7.61 8.54 4.96
N SER A 12 6.54 8.76 4.19
CA SER A 12 5.32 7.93 4.23
C SER A 12 5.00 7.38 2.83
N TYR A 13 4.67 6.09 2.79
CA TYR A 13 4.27 5.37 1.58
C TYR A 13 2.75 5.33 1.48
N LEU A 14 2.22 5.56 0.28
CA LEU A 14 0.81 5.39 -0.01
C LEU A 14 0.48 3.89 -0.04
N ARG A 15 -0.39 3.46 0.86
CA ARG A 15 -0.89 2.08 0.90
C ARG A 15 -2.27 1.98 0.24
N PRO A 16 -2.64 0.84 -0.34
CA PRO A 16 -4.02 0.62 -0.76
C PRO A 16 -4.94 0.61 0.46
N LEU A 17 -6.09 1.26 0.35
CA LEU A 17 -7.17 1.13 1.32
C LEU A 17 -7.90 -0.19 1.06
N LEU A 18 -7.68 -1.18 1.91
CA LEU A 18 -8.32 -2.50 1.83
C LEU A 18 -9.31 -2.66 2.97
N THR A 19 -10.54 -3.03 2.64
CA THR A 19 -11.51 -3.55 3.61
C THR A 19 -11.09 -4.94 4.08
N ASP A 20 -11.65 -5.44 5.19
CA ASP A 20 -11.31 -6.77 5.68
C ASP A 20 -11.73 -7.87 4.68
N ALA A 21 -12.88 -7.71 4.02
CA ALA A 21 -13.27 -8.56 2.90
C ALA A 21 -12.23 -8.60 1.77
N ASN A 22 -11.69 -7.44 1.37
CA ASN A 22 -10.65 -7.37 0.33
C ASN A 22 -9.35 -8.07 0.78
N LYS A 23 -9.02 -8.05 2.08
CA LYS A 23 -7.85 -8.75 2.60
C LYS A 23 -8.06 -10.26 2.52
N GLU A 24 -9.22 -10.75 2.93
CA GLU A 24 -9.56 -12.18 2.85
C GLU A 24 -9.54 -12.68 1.41
N GLU A 25 -10.14 -11.94 0.48
CA GLU A 25 -10.17 -12.29 -0.94
C GLU A 25 -8.75 -12.34 -1.53
N ARG A 26 -7.89 -11.39 -1.18
CA ARG A 26 -6.47 -11.40 -1.59
C ARG A 26 -5.71 -12.62 -1.07
N VAL A 27 -5.96 -13.03 0.17
CA VAL A 27 -5.36 -14.24 0.73
C VAL A 27 -5.87 -15.48 0.02
N LYS A 28 -7.19 -15.59 -0.23
CA LYS A 28 -7.79 -16.69 -0.99
C LYS A 28 -7.21 -16.78 -2.40
N PHE A 29 -7.05 -15.64 -3.08
CA PHE A 29 -6.41 -15.58 -4.39
C PHE A 29 -4.94 -16.03 -4.32
N ALA A 30 -4.14 -15.57 -3.37
CA ALA A 30 -2.76 -16.02 -3.24
C ALA A 30 -2.68 -17.54 -2.97
N LEU A 31 -3.57 -18.07 -2.14
CA LEU A 31 -3.65 -19.50 -1.83
C LEU A 31 -4.03 -20.36 -3.03
N SER A 32 -4.78 -19.85 -4.01
CA SER A 32 -5.11 -20.64 -5.21
C SER A 32 -3.90 -20.95 -6.08
N PHE A 33 -2.78 -20.23 -5.92
CA PHE A 33 -1.52 -20.52 -6.60
C PHE A 33 -0.61 -21.46 -5.81
N VAL A 34 -0.98 -21.87 -4.60
CA VAL A 34 -0.15 -22.76 -3.76
C VAL A 34 -0.51 -24.22 -4.07
N LYS A 35 0.48 -24.98 -4.54
CA LYS A 35 0.35 -26.42 -4.79
C LYS A 35 0.34 -27.20 -3.46
N ARG A 36 -0.08 -28.47 -3.51
CA ARG A 36 -0.14 -29.36 -2.32
C ARG A 36 1.19 -29.53 -1.60
N ASN A 37 2.32 -29.39 -2.31
CA ASN A 37 3.66 -29.42 -1.75
C ASN A 37 4.09 -28.08 -1.11
N GLN A 38 3.16 -27.14 -0.91
CA GLN A 38 3.39 -25.82 -0.33
C GLN A 38 4.32 -24.92 -1.18
N VAL A 39 4.46 -25.23 -2.46
CA VAL A 39 5.22 -24.42 -3.43
C VAL A 39 4.25 -23.64 -4.31
N PHE A 40 4.57 -22.39 -4.63
CA PHE A 40 3.79 -21.60 -5.58
C PHE A 40 3.88 -22.18 -6.98
N ASP A 41 2.82 -21.99 -7.77
CA ASP A 41 2.84 -22.36 -9.18
C ASP A 41 3.87 -21.53 -9.95
N ASP A 42 4.42 -22.16 -10.97
CA ASP A 42 5.39 -21.54 -11.83
C ASP A 42 4.66 -20.58 -12.77
N MET A 43 4.87 -19.27 -12.55
CA MET A 43 4.13 -18.21 -13.25
C MET A 43 4.64 -17.96 -14.68
N HIS A 44 5.41 -18.89 -15.28
CA HIS A 44 5.95 -18.76 -16.64
C HIS A 44 4.88 -18.56 -17.73
N ASN A 45 3.63 -18.98 -17.49
CA ASN A 45 2.51 -18.81 -18.42
C ASN A 45 1.58 -17.64 -18.05
N VAL A 46 1.97 -16.77 -17.11
CA VAL A 46 1.13 -15.65 -16.64
C VAL A 46 1.73 -14.32 -17.09
N VAL A 47 0.99 -13.58 -17.90
CA VAL A 47 1.35 -12.21 -18.28
C VAL A 47 0.71 -11.24 -17.29
N HIS A 48 1.53 -10.64 -16.43
CA HIS A 48 1.09 -9.56 -15.54
C HIS A 48 1.04 -8.24 -16.29
N VAL A 49 -0.16 -7.74 -16.55
CA VAL A 49 -0.37 -6.39 -17.09
C VAL A 49 -0.70 -5.47 -15.92
N ASP A 50 0.20 -4.52 -15.63
CA ASP A 50 -0.07 -3.47 -14.66
C ASP A 50 -0.16 -2.12 -15.38
N GLU A 51 -1.19 -1.35 -15.03
CA GLU A 51 -1.30 0.03 -15.49
C GLU A 51 -0.57 0.92 -14.48
N MET A 52 0.59 1.44 -14.89
CA MET A 52 1.23 2.51 -14.15
C MET A 52 0.33 3.76 -14.18
N LEU A 53 -0.38 3.99 -13.09
CA LEU A 53 -1.24 5.14 -12.91
C LEU A 53 -0.42 6.44 -12.92
N PHE A 54 -0.78 7.38 -13.78
CA PHE A 54 -0.41 8.79 -13.61
C PHE A 54 -1.04 9.31 -12.31
N TYR A 55 -0.18 9.66 -11.35
CA TYR A 55 -0.56 9.92 -9.96
C TYR A 55 -0.91 11.39 -9.70
N LEU A 56 -2.08 11.62 -9.10
CA LEU A 56 -2.42 12.87 -8.40
C LEU A 56 -1.58 13.06 -7.11
N THR A 57 -1.05 11.97 -6.55
CA THR A 57 -0.25 11.96 -5.32
C THR A 57 0.92 10.98 -5.42
N ARG A 58 2.13 11.42 -5.10
CA ARG A 58 3.33 10.55 -5.16
C ARG A 58 3.21 9.36 -4.21
N PHE A 59 3.59 8.17 -4.70
CA PHE A 59 3.64 6.94 -3.89
C PHE A 59 4.47 7.11 -2.62
N LYS A 60 5.67 7.69 -2.74
CA LYS A 60 6.52 8.09 -1.60
C LYS A 60 6.43 9.60 -1.38
N GLY A 61 5.99 10.02 -0.20
CA GLY A 61 5.94 11.42 0.23
C GLY A 61 6.94 11.67 1.36
N LYS A 62 7.64 12.81 1.32
CA LYS A 62 8.47 13.30 2.43
C LYS A 62 7.70 14.39 3.16
N PHE A 63 7.64 14.30 4.48
CA PHE A 63 6.93 15.23 5.35
C PHE A 63 7.88 15.72 6.43
N TYR A 64 7.79 16.99 6.78
CA TYR A 64 8.46 17.54 7.95
C TYR A 64 7.50 17.47 9.13
N VAL A 65 7.87 16.69 10.15
CA VAL A 65 7.02 16.34 11.27
C VAL A 65 7.84 16.48 12.55
N TYR A 66 7.24 16.96 13.63
CA TYR A 66 7.92 16.98 14.92
C TYR A 66 8.13 15.57 15.49
N ASP A 67 9.02 15.44 16.47
CA ASP A 67 9.35 14.12 17.04
C ASP A 67 8.15 13.50 17.79
N ASP A 68 7.28 14.31 18.38
CA ASP A 68 6.04 13.93 19.07
C ASP A 68 4.82 13.72 18.14
N GLU A 69 4.94 14.13 16.88
CA GLU A 69 3.87 13.99 15.88
C GLU A 69 3.98 12.67 15.11
N VAL A 70 2.82 12.04 14.92
CA VAL A 70 2.68 10.81 14.13
C VAL A 70 2.70 11.15 12.65
N LEU A 71 3.46 10.38 11.87
CA LEU A 71 3.42 10.47 10.40
C LEU A 71 2.00 10.27 9.88
N PRO A 72 1.55 11.03 8.87
CA PRO A 72 0.26 10.81 8.27
C PRO A 72 0.21 9.40 7.68
N HIS A 73 -0.79 8.64 8.11
CA HIS A 73 -1.14 7.37 7.50
C HIS A 73 -1.78 7.66 6.14
N ARG A 74 -1.16 7.15 5.08
CA ARG A 74 -1.58 7.44 3.70
C ARG A 74 -2.21 6.19 3.12
N GLN A 75 -3.51 6.23 2.91
CA GLN A 75 -4.25 5.21 2.20
C GLN A 75 -5.07 5.82 1.07
N ALA A 76 -5.15 5.12 -0.05
CA ALA A 76 -6.02 5.51 -1.17
C ALA A 76 -6.79 4.30 -1.71
N LYS A 77 -8.03 4.54 -2.13
CA LYS A 77 -8.79 3.57 -2.92
C LYS A 77 -8.24 3.52 -4.34
N SER A 78 -8.44 2.38 -5.01
CA SER A 78 -8.18 2.27 -6.44
C SER A 78 -9.09 3.24 -7.21
N LYS A 79 -8.55 3.93 -8.23
CA LYS A 79 -9.38 4.77 -9.12
C LYS A 79 -10.44 3.96 -9.87
N ARG A 80 -10.23 2.65 -10.04
CA ARG A 80 -11.20 1.74 -10.69
C ARG A 80 -12.44 1.49 -9.83
N PHE A 81 -12.38 1.81 -8.52
CA PHE A 81 -13.53 1.72 -7.65
C PHE A 81 -14.40 2.96 -7.83
N ILE A 82 -15.36 2.87 -8.75
CA ILE A 82 -16.41 3.85 -8.93
C ILE A 82 -17.52 3.51 -7.92
N MET A 83 -17.81 4.45 -7.02
CA MET A 83 -18.93 4.29 -6.09
C MET A 83 -20.23 4.32 -6.91
N LYS A 84 -21.00 3.24 -6.85
CA LYS A 84 -22.30 3.14 -7.52
C LYS A 84 -23.39 3.79 -6.68
#